data_AF-A0A6M4PA55-F1
#
_entry.id   AF-A0A6M4PA55-F1
#
_cell.length_a   1.000
_cell.length_b   1.000
_cell.length_c   1.000
_cell.angle_alpha   90.00
_cell.angle_beta   90.00
_cell.angle_gamma   90.00
#
_symmetry.space_group_name_H-M   'P 1'
#
loop_
_entity.id
_entity.type
_entity.pdbx_description
1 polymer ?
#
loop_
_entity_poly.entity_id
_entity_poly.type
_entity_poly.pdbx_seq_one_letter_code
_entity_poly.pdbx_strand_id
1 'polypeptide(L)'
;MFEAFKGVFSELKYYHHDNFLVNYLLLLVTFIIILVQTSQSMPVLFGWNVATVNFYLEVLVNLCIGYIVSTIFYVLVVYYPHRKRAKLVNIRVRIIFSRLQTRLKSFSNLIVSSVNLDIDASRGVPPSYTEALGKLDIFALLEAEEIVDPWGCSNALEHIVRDSSEIISYKLALVHYLAFMDVAELKLYADLEDIFIFENMGKLDKWPPKEYLLAQDFQYVVDAYNDCQNVLNTNKYPIVWETKEHSIE
;
A
#
# COMPACT_ATOMS: atom_id res chain seq x y z
N MET A 1 2.01 3.17 -42.95
CA MET A 1 3.03 2.11 -42.75
C MET A 1 4.10 2.50 -41.72
N PHE A 2 4.60 3.75 -41.73
CA PHE A 2 5.60 4.24 -40.76
C PHE A 2 5.06 4.46 -39.33
N GLU A 3 3.78 4.84 -39.17
CA GLU A 3 3.17 5.04 -37.84
C GLU A 3 2.87 3.73 -37.11
N ALA A 4 2.48 2.68 -37.84
CA ALA A 4 2.31 1.33 -37.27
C ALA A 4 3.65 0.79 -36.72
N PHE A 5 4.77 1.07 -37.41
CA PHE A 5 6.10 0.68 -36.95
C PHE A 5 6.54 1.42 -35.68
N LYS A 6 6.19 2.70 -35.54
CA LYS A 6 6.47 3.47 -34.32
C LYS A 6 5.69 2.94 -33.11
N GLY A 7 4.41 2.60 -33.28
CA GLY A 7 3.58 2.01 -32.23
C GLY A 7 4.14 0.67 -31.74
N VAL A 8 4.48 -0.22 -32.68
CA VAL A 8 5.10 -1.52 -32.39
C VAL A 8 6.44 -1.36 -31.67
N PHE A 9 7.30 -0.43 -32.08
CA PHE A 9 8.57 -0.17 -31.39
C PHE A 9 8.40 0.38 -29.97
N SER A 10 7.41 1.24 -29.73
CA SER A 10 7.12 1.73 -28.37
C SER A 10 6.59 0.63 -27.46
N GLU A 11 5.73 -0.26 -27.97
CA GLU A 11 5.26 -1.43 -27.24
C GLU A 11 6.38 -2.44 -26.99
N LEU A 12 7.24 -2.68 -27.99
CA LEU A 12 8.39 -3.58 -27.85
C LEU A 12 9.38 -3.06 -26.81
N LYS A 13 9.63 -1.74 -26.79
CA LYS A 13 10.51 -1.09 -25.81
C LYS A 13 9.92 -1.16 -24.40
N TYR A 14 8.62 -0.97 -24.26
CA TYR A 14 7.91 -1.12 -22.98
C TYR A 14 7.98 -2.58 -22.49
N TYR A 15 7.75 -3.54 -23.38
CA TYR A 15 7.84 -4.97 -23.07
C TYR A 15 9.29 -5.39 -22.73
N HIS A 16 10.29 -4.81 -23.40
CA HIS A 16 11.70 -5.09 -23.14
C HIS A 16 12.14 -4.55 -21.78
N HIS A 17 11.63 -3.38 -21.38
CA HIS A 17 11.96 -2.78 -20.09
C HIS A 17 11.34 -3.54 -18.92
N ASP A 18 10.06 -3.93 -19.03
CA ASP A 18 9.36 -4.65 -17.95
C ASP A 18 9.79 -6.12 -17.80
N ASN A 19 10.34 -6.71 -18.88
CA ASN A 19 10.69 -8.14 -18.98
C ASN A 19 12.15 -8.38 -19.35
N PHE A 20 13.03 -7.44 -18.99
CA PHE A 20 14.45 -7.44 -19.36
C PHE A 20 15.12 -8.81 -19.09
N LEU A 21 14.81 -9.41 -17.94
CA LEU A 21 15.39 -10.68 -17.47
C LEU A 21 15.05 -11.85 -18.41
N VAL A 22 13.81 -11.89 -18.91
CA VAL A 22 13.35 -12.94 -19.84
C VAL A 22 14.01 -12.79 -21.20
N ASN A 23 14.20 -11.55 -21.65
CA ASN A 23 14.86 -11.27 -22.92
C ASN A 23 16.35 -11.59 -22.86
N TYR A 24 17.02 -11.31 -21.73
CA TYR A 24 18.41 -11.73 -21.51
C TYR A 24 18.55 -13.25 -21.47
N LEU A 25 17.62 -13.95 -20.82
CA LEU A 25 17.57 -15.42 -20.85
C LEU A 25 17.42 -15.92 -22.29
N LEU A 26 16.46 -15.42 -23.07
CA LEU A 26 16.27 -15.80 -24.47
C LEU A 26 17.51 -15.52 -25.35
N LEU A 27 18.21 -14.41 -25.12
CA LEU A 27 19.43 -14.07 -25.85
C LEU A 27 20.57 -15.02 -25.48
N LEU A 28 20.74 -15.32 -24.19
CA LEU A 28 21.70 -16.29 -23.70
C LEU A 28 21.45 -17.70 -24.27
N VAL A 29 20.18 -18.09 -24.39
CA VAL A 29 19.75 -19.34 -25.04
C VAL A 29 20.17 -19.38 -26.50
N THR A 30 19.85 -18.32 -27.24
CA THR A 30 20.17 -18.21 -28.66
C THR A 30 21.68 -18.24 -28.87
N PHE A 31 22.43 -17.58 -27.98
CA PHE A 31 23.89 -17.59 -27.98
C PHE A 31 24.47 -18.99 -27.71
N ILE A 32 23.93 -19.74 -26.75
CA ILE A 32 24.33 -21.15 -26.49
C ILE A 32 24.08 -22.02 -27.73
N ILE A 33 22.92 -21.88 -28.37
CA ILE A 33 22.59 -22.66 -29.59
C ILE A 33 23.58 -22.35 -30.73
N ILE A 34 23.92 -21.08 -30.94
CA ILE A 34 24.88 -20.65 -31.97
C ILE A 34 26.30 -21.14 -31.65
N LEU A 35 26.76 -21.01 -30.39
CA LEU A 35 28.06 -21.51 -29.96
C LEU A 35 28.20 -23.03 -30.17
N VAL A 36 27.12 -23.76 -29.97
CA VAL A 36 27.08 -25.21 -30.15
C VAL A 36 27.13 -25.60 -31.63
N GLN A 37 26.33 -24.96 -32.48
CA GLN A 37 26.36 -25.21 -33.93
C GLN A 37 27.73 -24.87 -34.55
N THR A 38 28.37 -23.82 -34.06
CA THR A 38 29.73 -23.47 -34.48
C THR A 38 30.78 -24.43 -33.93
N SER A 39 30.59 -24.98 -32.72
CA SER A 39 31.49 -26.00 -32.16
C SER A 39 31.38 -27.36 -32.85
N GLN A 40 30.21 -27.75 -33.38
CA GLN A 40 30.04 -29.02 -34.10
C GLN A 40 30.79 -29.07 -35.43
N SER A 41 31.11 -27.90 -36.01
CA SER A 41 31.87 -27.79 -37.26
C SER A 41 33.38 -27.59 -37.04
N MET A 42 33.84 -27.48 -35.79
CA MET A 42 35.26 -27.37 -35.48
C MET A 42 35.96 -28.74 -35.40
N PRO A 43 37.15 -28.90 -36.00
CA PRO A 43 37.99 -30.06 -35.75
C PRO A 43 38.45 -30.06 -34.29
N VAL A 44 38.44 -31.24 -33.66
CA VAL A 44 38.77 -31.40 -32.24
C VAL A 44 40.22 -30.98 -32.01
N LEU A 45 40.41 -29.92 -31.22
CA LEU A 45 41.72 -29.52 -30.73
C LEU A 45 42.21 -30.60 -29.73
N PHE A 46 43.49 -30.96 -29.80
CA PHE A 46 44.19 -31.86 -28.87
C PHE A 46 44.01 -33.39 -29.04
N GLY A 47 43.68 -33.90 -30.23
CA GLY A 47 43.80 -35.34 -30.53
C GLY A 47 42.85 -36.26 -29.73
N TRP A 48 41.78 -35.69 -29.18
CA TRP A 48 40.76 -36.43 -28.44
C TRP A 48 39.84 -37.21 -29.39
N ASN A 49 39.22 -38.27 -28.87
CA ASN A 49 38.24 -39.04 -29.64
C ASN A 49 37.00 -38.19 -29.93
N VAL A 50 36.86 -37.82 -31.20
CA VAL A 50 35.80 -36.95 -31.72
C VAL A 50 34.41 -37.46 -31.37
N ALA A 51 34.19 -38.79 -31.41
CA ALA A 51 32.89 -39.38 -31.11
C ALA A 51 32.49 -39.17 -29.64
N THR A 52 33.45 -39.31 -28.73
CA THR A 52 33.21 -39.13 -27.29
C THR A 52 32.93 -37.67 -26.94
N VAL A 53 33.70 -36.74 -27.52
CA VAL A 53 33.51 -35.30 -27.28
C VAL A 53 32.15 -34.84 -27.79
N ASN A 54 31.77 -35.23 -29.01
CA ASN A 54 30.48 -34.86 -29.60
C ASN A 54 29.30 -35.41 -28.79
N PHE A 55 29.40 -36.64 -28.26
CA PHE A 55 28.37 -37.23 -27.42
C PHE A 55 28.11 -36.41 -26.14
N TYR A 56 29.17 -36.03 -25.40
CA TYR A 56 28.99 -35.22 -24.19
C TYR A 56 28.50 -33.80 -24.49
N LEU A 57 28.93 -33.23 -25.62
CA LEU A 57 28.47 -31.92 -26.07
C LEU A 57 26.97 -31.95 -26.40
N GLU A 58 26.49 -33.01 -27.06
CA GLU A 58 25.07 -33.23 -27.33
C GLU A 58 24.24 -33.39 -26.05
N VAL A 59 24.73 -34.16 -25.07
CA VAL A 59 24.07 -34.30 -23.75
C VAL A 59 23.99 -32.96 -23.03
N LEU A 60 25.06 -32.17 -23.03
CA LEU A 60 25.09 -30.84 -22.41
C LEU A 60 24.07 -29.90 -23.06
N VAL A 61 23.97 -29.93 -24.38
CA VAL A 61 23.03 -29.10 -25.16
C VAL A 61 21.59 -29.45 -24.83
N ASN A 62 21.26 -30.74 -24.81
CA ASN A 62 19.92 -31.21 -24.48
C ASN A 62 19.53 -30.83 -23.05
N LEU A 63 20.46 -30.92 -22.10
CA LEU A 63 20.26 -30.45 -20.73
C LEU A 63 20.03 -28.94 -20.67
N CYS A 64 20.87 -28.14 -21.35
CA CYS A 64 20.71 -26.69 -21.42
C CYS A 64 19.33 -26.31 -21.98
N ILE A 65 18.93 -26.88 -23.12
CA ILE A 65 17.61 -26.64 -23.72
C ILE A 65 16.50 -27.00 -22.73
N GLY A 66 16.61 -28.16 -22.04
CA GLY A 66 15.64 -28.58 -21.02
C GLY A 66 15.49 -27.57 -19.88
N TYR A 67 16.60 -27.12 -19.28
CA TYR A 67 16.58 -26.11 -18.22
C TYR A 67 16.03 -24.77 -18.69
N ILE A 68 16.34 -24.38 -19.92
CA ILE A 68 15.86 -23.14 -20.53
C ILE A 68 14.35 -23.19 -20.71
N VAL A 69 13.82 -24.25 -21.32
CA VAL A 69 12.38 -24.40 -21.54
C VAL A 69 11.64 -24.43 -20.19
N SER A 70 12.19 -25.15 -19.21
CA SER A 70 11.66 -25.17 -17.84
C SER A 70 11.64 -23.77 -17.20
N THR A 71 12.71 -22.99 -17.38
CA THR A 71 12.80 -21.61 -16.86
C THR A 71 11.78 -20.69 -17.54
N ILE A 72 11.64 -20.76 -18.86
CA ILE A 72 10.62 -20.00 -19.61
C ILE A 72 9.22 -20.37 -19.11
N PHE A 73 8.95 -21.66 -18.92
CA PHE A 73 7.67 -22.13 -18.40
C PHE A 73 7.41 -21.64 -16.98
N TYR A 74 8.39 -21.72 -16.08
CA TYR A 74 8.29 -21.16 -14.73
C TYR A 74 7.98 -19.66 -14.77
N VAL A 75 8.67 -18.91 -15.62
CA VAL A 75 8.45 -17.47 -15.77
C VAL A 75 7.02 -17.18 -16.24
N LEU A 76 6.54 -17.90 -17.26
CA LEU A 76 5.20 -17.72 -17.85
C LEU A 76 4.06 -18.15 -16.93
N VAL A 77 4.21 -19.30 -16.28
CA VAL A 77 3.12 -19.95 -15.54
C VAL A 77 3.10 -19.56 -14.07
N VAL A 78 4.27 -19.29 -13.47
CA VAL A 78 4.37 -19.00 -12.03
C VAL A 78 4.69 -17.52 -11.81
N TYR A 79 5.81 -17.03 -12.35
CA TYR A 79 6.30 -15.69 -12.03
C TYR A 79 5.38 -14.57 -12.50
N TYR A 80 4.95 -14.56 -13.76
CA TYR A 80 4.08 -13.49 -14.27
C TYR A 80 2.71 -13.43 -13.59
N PRO A 81 1.96 -14.55 -13.43
CA PRO A 81 0.70 -14.53 -12.70
C PRO A 81 0.89 -14.07 -11.26
N HIS A 82 1.95 -14.52 -10.59
CA HIS A 82 2.27 -14.08 -9.23
C HIS A 82 2.55 -12.56 -9.17
N ARG A 83 3.39 -12.03 -10.06
CA ARG A 83 3.69 -10.59 -10.14
C ARG A 83 2.44 -9.75 -10.42
N LYS A 84 1.58 -10.22 -11.34
CA LYS A 84 0.31 -9.53 -11.66
C LYS A 84 -0.63 -9.53 -10.46
N ARG A 85 -0.75 -10.65 -9.75
CA ARG A 85 -1.55 -10.75 -8.52
C ARG A 85 -1.00 -9.83 -7.43
N ALA A 86 0.31 -9.83 -7.19
CA ALA A 86 0.96 -8.96 -6.22
C ALA A 86 0.71 -7.47 -6.54
N LYS A 87 0.84 -7.07 -7.81
CA LYS A 87 0.55 -5.69 -8.24
C LYS A 87 -0.91 -5.30 -8.01
N LEU A 88 -1.86 -6.20 -8.33
CA LEU A 88 -3.28 -5.95 -8.07
C LEU A 88 -3.59 -5.85 -6.58
N VAL A 89 -2.98 -6.70 -5.75
CA VAL A 89 -3.10 -6.64 -4.29
C VAL A 89 -2.55 -5.32 -3.76
N ASN A 90 -1.35 -4.92 -4.17
CA ASN A 90 -0.75 -3.65 -3.75
C ASN A 90 -1.65 -2.45 -4.10
N ILE A 91 -2.23 -2.42 -5.31
CA ILE A 91 -3.19 -1.35 -5.68
C ILE A 91 -4.39 -1.34 -4.74
N ARG A 92 -4.96 -2.50 -4.41
CA ARG A 92 -6.10 -2.59 -3.48
C ARG A 92 -5.73 -2.13 -2.07
N VAL A 93 -4.58 -2.55 -1.56
CA VAL A 93 -4.05 -2.15 -0.26
C VAL A 93 -3.88 -0.63 -0.20
N ARG A 94 -3.25 -0.02 -1.21
CA ARG A 94 -3.10 1.45 -1.29
C ARG A 94 -4.44 2.18 -1.36
N ILE A 95 -5.44 1.63 -2.07
CA ILE A 95 -6.79 2.23 -2.08
C ILE A 95 -7.41 2.19 -0.68
N ILE A 96 -7.27 1.07 0.05
CA ILE A 96 -7.80 0.95 1.40
C ILE A 96 -7.10 1.95 2.33
N PHE A 97 -5.77 2.03 2.31
CA PHE A 97 -5.03 3.02 3.10
C PHE A 97 -5.38 4.47 2.74
N SER A 98 -5.63 4.78 1.47
CA SER A 98 -6.06 6.12 1.06
C SER A 98 -7.44 6.49 1.62
N ARG A 99 -8.37 5.53 1.63
CA ARG A 99 -9.70 5.72 2.25
C ARG A 99 -9.59 5.85 3.76
N LEU A 100 -8.76 5.02 4.39
CA LEU A 100 -8.49 5.06 5.82
C LEU A 100 -7.86 6.40 6.23
N GLN A 101 -6.88 6.89 5.47
CA GLN A 101 -6.30 8.23 5.64
C GLN A 101 -7.37 9.33 5.62
N THR A 102 -8.31 9.25 4.67
CA THR A 102 -9.38 10.24 4.52
C THR A 102 -10.30 10.23 5.75
N ARG A 103 -10.65 9.05 6.24
CA ARG A 103 -11.51 8.89 7.42
C ARG A 103 -10.83 9.28 8.71
N LEU A 104 -9.57 8.91 8.91
CA LEU A 104 -8.78 9.37 10.06
C LEU A 104 -8.67 10.89 10.07
N LYS A 105 -8.45 11.51 8.90
CA LYS A 105 -8.43 12.98 8.78
C LYS A 105 -9.77 13.58 9.18
N SER A 106 -10.87 13.08 8.63
CA SER A 106 -12.23 13.56 8.91
C SER A 106 -12.55 13.45 10.41
N PHE A 107 -12.32 12.27 10.99
CA PHE A 107 -12.50 12.01 12.42
C PHE A 107 -11.71 13.00 13.27
N SER A 108 -10.42 13.17 12.97
CA SER A 108 -9.56 14.08 13.72
C SER A 108 -10.01 15.54 13.56
N ASN A 109 -10.31 15.96 12.32
CA ASN A 109 -10.85 17.29 11.96
C ASN A 109 -12.06 17.68 12.80
N LEU A 110 -13.03 16.77 12.92
CA LEU A 110 -14.25 17.00 13.67
C LEU A 110 -13.99 17.19 15.16
N ILE A 111 -13.13 16.36 15.77
CA ILE A 111 -12.81 16.49 17.20
C ILE A 111 -12.17 17.83 17.49
N VAL A 112 -11.20 18.26 16.70
CA VAL A 112 -10.51 19.52 16.97
C VAL A 112 -11.38 20.72 16.65
N SER A 113 -12.21 20.67 15.59
CA SER A 113 -13.14 21.77 15.30
C SER A 113 -14.13 21.99 16.44
N SER A 114 -14.66 20.91 17.03
CA SER A 114 -15.57 21.00 18.17
C SER A 114 -14.91 21.52 19.44
N VAL A 115 -13.61 21.28 19.61
CA VAL A 115 -12.83 21.74 20.76
C VAL A 115 -12.21 23.14 20.51
N ASN A 116 -12.31 23.65 19.29
CA ASN A 116 -11.80 24.95 18.84
C ASN A 116 -10.33 25.19 19.17
N LEU A 117 -9.49 24.18 18.95
CA LEU A 117 -8.05 24.27 19.18
C LEU A 117 -7.28 24.39 17.86
N ASP A 118 -6.33 25.32 17.84
CA ASP A 118 -5.42 25.52 16.71
C ASP A 118 -4.19 24.60 16.90
N ILE A 119 -4.00 23.65 16.00
CA ILE A 119 -2.90 22.70 16.02
C ILE A 119 -2.17 22.79 14.68
N ASP A 120 -0.91 22.38 14.65
CA ASP A 120 -0.18 22.07 13.42
C ASP A 120 0.25 20.61 13.51
N ALA A 121 -0.47 19.70 12.83
CA ALA A 121 -0.18 18.28 12.90
C ALA A 121 1.19 17.90 12.31
N SER A 122 1.90 18.82 11.62
CA SER A 122 3.27 18.56 11.17
C SER A 122 4.27 18.44 12.31
N ARG A 123 3.93 18.93 13.50
CA ARG A 123 4.80 18.94 14.69
C ARG A 123 4.41 17.90 15.74
N GLY A 124 3.41 17.06 15.46
CA GLY A 124 2.80 16.14 16.43
C GLY A 124 1.79 16.83 17.34
N VAL A 125 1.02 16.04 18.11
CA VAL A 125 0.06 16.59 19.08
C VAL A 125 0.81 16.89 20.39
N PRO A 126 0.78 18.13 20.91
CA PRO A 126 1.46 18.46 22.17
C PRO A 126 0.86 17.69 23.36
N PRO A 127 1.65 17.29 24.37
CA PRO A 127 1.13 16.62 25.58
C PRO A 127 0.09 17.45 26.35
N SER A 128 0.15 18.78 26.24
CA SER A 128 -0.85 19.69 26.81
C SER A 128 -2.25 19.50 26.19
N TYR A 129 -2.33 18.92 24.98
CA TYR A 129 -3.56 18.69 24.26
C TYR A 129 -4.33 17.49 24.81
N THR A 130 -3.65 16.38 25.09
CA THR A 130 -4.25 15.22 25.75
C THR A 130 -4.83 15.58 27.12
N GLU A 131 -4.16 16.50 27.82
CA GLU A 131 -4.66 17.01 29.11
C GLU A 131 -5.86 17.96 28.95
N ALA A 132 -5.91 18.76 27.87
CA ALA A 132 -7.04 19.63 27.55
C ALA A 132 -8.27 18.83 27.10
N LEU A 133 -8.08 17.83 26.23
CA LEU A 133 -9.12 16.90 25.80
C LEU A 133 -9.73 16.14 27.00
N GLY A 134 -8.90 15.70 27.94
CA GLY A 134 -9.38 14.99 29.13
C GLY A 134 -10.19 15.84 30.12
N LYS A 135 -10.19 17.18 29.96
CA LYS A 135 -10.95 18.11 30.82
C LYS A 135 -12.24 18.61 30.18
N LEU A 136 -12.46 18.34 28.90
CA LEU A 136 -13.61 18.82 28.13
C LEU A 136 -14.58 17.68 27.84
N ASP A 137 -15.88 17.98 27.87
CA ASP A 137 -16.90 17.06 27.41
C ASP A 137 -17.02 17.15 25.87
N ILE A 138 -16.08 16.49 25.20
CA ILE A 138 -15.96 16.51 23.73
C ILE A 138 -17.23 15.97 23.09
N PHE A 139 -17.91 14.99 23.70
CA PHE A 139 -19.12 14.40 23.15
C PHE A 139 -20.30 15.36 23.21
N ALA A 140 -20.47 16.10 24.31
CA ALA A 140 -21.47 17.16 24.39
C ALA A 140 -21.21 18.26 23.35
N LEU A 141 -19.94 18.64 23.12
CA LEU A 141 -19.57 19.62 22.08
C LEU A 141 -19.87 19.11 20.67
N LEU A 142 -19.58 17.84 20.40
CA LEU A 142 -19.88 17.18 19.12
C LEU A 142 -21.37 16.98 18.86
N GLU A 143 -22.16 16.77 19.91
CA GLU A 143 -23.62 16.68 19.81
C GLU A 143 -24.24 18.04 19.53
N ALA A 144 -23.65 19.12 20.05
CA ALA A 144 -24.08 20.49 19.84
C ALA A 144 -23.66 21.08 18.49
N GLU A 145 -22.60 20.57 17.85
CA GLU A 145 -22.14 21.06 16.55
C GLU A 145 -22.95 20.43 15.40
N GLU A 146 -23.73 21.25 14.70
CA GLU A 146 -24.45 20.85 13.49
C GLU A 146 -23.58 20.98 12.23
N ILE A 147 -23.57 19.93 11.42
CA ILE A 147 -22.91 19.88 10.12
C ILE A 147 -23.97 19.83 9.03
N VAL A 148 -23.85 20.76 8.08
CA VAL A 148 -24.71 20.81 6.90
C VAL A 148 -24.09 19.95 5.80
N ASP A 149 -24.66 18.76 5.59
CA ASP A 149 -24.31 17.85 4.51
C ASP A 149 -25.24 18.05 3.30
N PRO A 150 -24.84 17.59 2.09
CA PRO A 150 -25.71 17.61 0.90
C PRO A 150 -27.05 16.88 1.07
N TRP A 151 -27.16 16.03 2.11
CA TRP A 151 -28.30 15.19 2.40
C TRP A 151 -29.11 15.64 3.62
N GLY A 152 -28.73 16.74 4.28
CA GLY A 152 -29.43 17.29 5.45
C GLY A 152 -28.49 17.87 6.51
N CYS A 153 -29.06 18.25 7.66
CA CYS A 153 -28.28 18.60 8.85
C CYS A 153 -28.13 17.36 9.74
N SER A 154 -26.91 17.07 10.18
CA SER A 154 -26.58 16.01 11.13
C SER A 154 -25.59 16.53 12.17
N ASN A 155 -25.57 15.94 13.36
CA ASN A 155 -24.62 16.34 14.39
C ASN A 155 -23.20 15.83 14.06
N ALA A 156 -22.16 16.51 14.56
CA ALA A 156 -20.78 16.09 14.35
C ALA A 156 -20.50 14.70 14.96
N LEU A 157 -21.22 14.34 16.03
CA LEU A 157 -21.14 13.03 16.66
C LEU A 157 -21.54 11.87 15.72
N GLU A 158 -22.62 12.01 14.94
CA GLU A 158 -23.07 11.01 13.97
C GLU A 158 -22.03 10.82 12.86
N HIS A 159 -21.37 11.90 12.44
CA HIS A 159 -20.27 11.82 11.49
C HIS A 159 -19.07 11.06 12.06
N ILE A 160 -18.71 11.31 13.32
CA ILE A 160 -17.65 10.58 14.02
C ILE A 160 -17.98 9.10 14.18
N VAL A 161 -19.22 8.77 14.52
CA VAL A 161 -19.67 7.37 14.63
C VAL A 161 -19.61 6.68 13.26
N ARG A 162 -20.04 7.38 12.19
CA ARG A 162 -19.95 6.90 10.81
C ARG A 162 -18.50 6.67 10.39
N ASP A 163 -17.63 7.65 10.61
CA ASP A 163 -16.21 7.57 10.26
C ASP A 163 -15.51 6.44 11.03
N SER A 164 -15.83 6.28 12.32
CA SER A 164 -15.31 5.16 13.15
C SER A 164 -15.72 3.80 12.60
N SER A 165 -16.99 3.64 12.22
CA SER A 165 -17.51 2.41 11.60
C SER A 165 -16.82 2.10 10.28
N GLU A 166 -16.60 3.12 9.44
CA GLU A 166 -15.87 2.96 8.19
C GLU A 166 -14.39 2.61 8.40
N ILE A 167 -13.72 3.21 9.39
CA ILE A 167 -12.34 2.87 9.75
C ILE A 167 -12.24 1.39 10.14
N ILE A 168 -13.14 0.89 10.98
CA ILE A 168 -13.18 -0.55 11.34
C ILE A 168 -13.39 -1.42 10.11
N SER A 169 -14.31 -1.04 9.21
CA SER A 169 -14.57 -1.77 7.97
C SER A 169 -13.31 -1.87 7.10
N TYR A 170 -12.57 -0.77 6.95
CA TYR A 170 -11.30 -0.76 6.23
C TYR A 170 -10.22 -1.57 6.94
N LYS A 171 -10.14 -1.49 8.28
CA LYS A 171 -9.23 -2.31 9.10
C LYS A 171 -9.49 -3.81 8.89
N LEU A 172 -10.74 -4.24 8.92
CA LEU A 172 -11.11 -5.64 8.65
C LEU A 172 -10.80 -6.05 7.20
N ALA A 173 -10.97 -5.15 6.24
CA ALA A 173 -10.63 -5.43 4.84
C ALA A 173 -9.13 -5.65 4.63
N LEU A 174 -8.27 -5.00 5.42
CA LEU A 174 -6.81 -5.15 5.39
C LEU A 174 -6.34 -6.55 5.79
N VAL A 175 -7.07 -7.25 6.66
CA VAL A 175 -6.74 -8.62 7.13
C VAL A 175 -6.50 -9.58 5.97
N HIS A 176 -7.27 -9.47 4.89
CA HIS A 176 -7.14 -10.34 3.72
C HIS A 176 -5.84 -10.15 2.93
N TYR A 177 -5.08 -9.10 3.22
CA TYR A 177 -3.89 -8.70 2.49
C TYR A 177 -2.61 -8.71 3.33
N LEU A 178 -2.65 -9.11 4.60
CA LEU A 178 -1.51 -9.09 5.52
C LEU A 178 -0.26 -9.76 4.95
N ALA A 179 -0.40 -10.92 4.31
CA ALA A 179 0.73 -11.65 3.72
C ALA A 179 1.42 -10.93 2.55
N PHE A 180 0.82 -9.87 2.02
CA PHE A 180 1.31 -9.09 0.88
C PHE A 180 1.70 -7.66 1.24
N MET A 181 1.56 -7.29 2.51
CA MET A 181 1.92 -5.96 3.00
C MET A 181 3.43 -5.86 3.26
N ASP A 182 3.97 -4.67 3.05
CA ASP A 182 5.34 -4.37 3.47
C ASP A 182 5.44 -4.10 4.98
N VAL A 183 6.66 -3.89 5.48
CA VAL A 183 6.91 -3.69 6.91
C VAL A 183 6.24 -2.42 7.45
N ALA A 184 6.16 -1.35 6.66
CA ALA A 184 5.54 -0.10 7.08
C ALA A 184 4.01 -0.23 7.11
N GLU A 185 3.43 -0.88 6.09
CA GLU A 185 2.01 -1.21 6.00
C GLU A 185 1.57 -2.12 7.16
N LEU A 186 2.36 -3.14 7.50
CA LEU A 186 2.10 -4.04 8.63
C LEU A 186 2.20 -3.33 9.97
N LYS A 187 3.18 -2.43 10.13
CA LYS A 187 3.31 -1.63 11.34
C LYS A 187 2.08 -0.74 11.54
N LEU A 188 1.68 0.00 10.51
CA LEU A 188 0.48 0.82 10.54
C LEU A 188 -0.78 -0.01 10.83
N TYR A 189 -0.89 -1.21 10.26
CA TYR A 189 -2.01 -2.10 10.57
C TYR A 189 -2.02 -2.51 12.06
N ALA A 190 -0.86 -2.83 12.63
CA ALA A 190 -0.75 -3.15 14.06
C ALA A 190 -1.13 -1.94 14.92
N ASP A 191 -0.62 -0.76 14.60
CA ASP A 191 -0.94 0.48 15.32
C ASP A 191 -2.46 0.78 15.27
N LEU A 192 -3.14 0.48 14.15
CA LEU A 192 -4.60 0.60 14.01
C LEU A 192 -5.40 -0.44 14.81
N GLU A 193 -4.83 -1.61 15.09
CA GLU A 193 -5.47 -2.61 15.96
C GLU A 193 -5.42 -2.20 17.43
N ASP A 194 -4.40 -1.42 17.82
CA ASP A 194 -4.22 -0.94 19.20
C ASP A 194 -5.08 0.29 19.54
N ILE A 195 -5.70 0.93 18.54
CA ILE A 195 -6.60 2.09 18.74
C ILE A 195 -8.03 1.59 19.02
N PHE A 196 -8.46 1.67 20.28
CA PHE A 196 -9.73 1.09 20.75
C PHE A 196 -10.92 2.04 20.63
N ILE A 197 -10.69 3.35 20.46
CA ILE A 197 -11.79 4.32 20.41
C ILE A 197 -12.78 4.01 19.29
N PHE A 198 -12.30 3.49 18.14
CA PHE A 198 -13.17 3.20 17.00
C PHE A 198 -14.22 2.13 17.32
N GLU A 199 -13.84 1.02 17.97
CA GLU A 199 -14.78 -0.05 18.34
C GLU A 199 -15.79 0.36 19.43
N ASN A 200 -15.54 1.47 20.11
CA ASN A 200 -16.32 1.92 21.26
C ASN A 200 -17.18 3.15 20.98
N MET A 201 -16.95 3.90 19.88
CA MET A 201 -17.76 5.08 19.57
C MET A 201 -19.26 4.80 19.44
N GLY A 202 -19.65 3.66 18.85
CA GLY A 202 -21.06 3.27 18.70
C GLY A 202 -21.71 2.62 19.93
N LYS A 203 -20.95 2.38 21.02
CA LYS A 203 -21.45 1.68 22.22
C LYS A 203 -21.75 2.70 23.32
N LEU A 204 -23.02 2.90 23.66
CA LEU A 204 -23.42 3.73 24.81
C LEU A 204 -23.04 3.02 26.13
N ASP A 205 -22.47 3.78 27.07
CA ASP A 205 -22.34 3.48 28.51
C ASP A 205 -21.42 2.36 28.98
N LYS A 206 -20.50 1.83 28.16
CA LYS A 206 -19.56 0.80 28.62
C LYS A 206 -18.24 1.39 29.10
N TRP A 207 -17.80 0.93 30.27
CA TRP A 207 -16.46 1.19 30.80
C TRP A 207 -15.38 0.64 29.85
N PRO A 208 -14.31 1.39 29.56
CA PRO A 208 -14.01 2.75 30.06
C PRO A 208 -14.78 3.87 29.31
N PRO A 209 -15.04 5.02 29.96
CA PRO A 209 -15.75 6.15 29.36
C PRO A 209 -15.13 6.58 28.04
N LYS A 210 -15.96 6.94 27.05
CA LYS A 210 -15.50 7.26 25.69
C LYS A 210 -14.58 8.48 25.68
N GLU A 211 -14.82 9.42 26.58
CA GLU A 211 -14.02 10.64 26.80
C GLU A 211 -12.60 10.27 27.20
N TYR A 212 -12.46 9.31 28.11
CA TYR A 212 -11.17 8.82 28.58
C TYR A 212 -10.42 8.07 27.48
N LEU A 213 -11.12 7.17 26.78
CA LEU A 213 -10.55 6.45 25.63
C LEU A 213 -10.11 7.42 24.54
N LEU A 214 -10.93 8.42 24.22
CA LEU A 214 -10.62 9.39 23.19
C LEU A 214 -9.37 10.21 23.57
N ALA A 215 -9.29 10.70 24.81
CA ALA A 215 -8.14 11.47 25.28
C ALA A 215 -6.83 10.66 25.25
N GLN A 216 -6.88 9.35 25.49
CA GLN A 216 -5.71 8.47 25.37
C GLN A 216 -5.37 8.15 23.92
N ASP A 217 -6.37 7.78 23.12
CA ASP A 217 -6.19 7.24 21.78
C ASP A 217 -5.94 8.34 20.73
N PHE A 218 -6.32 9.59 20.99
CA PHE A 218 -6.28 10.65 20.00
C PHE A 218 -4.89 10.89 19.39
N GLN A 219 -3.82 10.82 20.20
CA GLN A 219 -2.45 10.90 19.71
C GLN A 219 -2.17 9.78 18.69
N TYR A 220 -2.55 8.55 19.03
CA TYR A 220 -2.36 7.39 18.16
C TYR A 220 -3.20 7.49 16.88
N VAL A 221 -4.39 8.07 16.93
CA VAL A 221 -5.21 8.37 15.74
C VAL A 221 -4.49 9.33 14.79
N VAL A 222 -3.89 10.40 15.32
CA VAL A 222 -3.13 11.38 14.52
C VAL A 222 -1.84 10.76 13.98
N ASP A 223 -1.15 9.94 14.76
CA ASP A 223 0.04 9.23 14.32
C ASP A 223 -0.28 8.22 13.20
N ALA A 224 -1.38 7.46 13.33
CA ALA A 224 -1.86 6.57 12.29
C ALA A 224 -2.20 7.32 11.00
N TYR A 225 -2.77 8.53 11.09
CA TYR A 225 -3.00 9.39 9.92
C TYR A 225 -1.69 9.80 9.23
N ASN A 226 -0.68 10.18 10.01
CA ASN A 226 0.63 10.55 9.49
C ASN A 226 1.34 9.34 8.87
N ASP A 227 1.23 8.17 9.48
CA ASP A 227 1.80 6.93 8.95
C ASP A 227 1.08 6.45 7.69
N CYS A 228 -0.23 6.72 7.54
CA CYS A 228 -0.90 6.57 6.24
C CYS A 228 -0.28 7.45 5.15
N GLN A 229 0.12 8.69 5.44
CA GLN A 229 0.80 9.55 4.46
C GLN A 229 2.13 8.96 4.02
N ASN A 230 2.90 8.43 4.98
CA ASN A 230 4.18 7.78 4.74
C ASN A 230 4.01 6.54 3.85
N VAL A 231 3.07 5.64 4.19
CA VAL A 231 2.75 4.44 3.39
C VAL A 231 2.30 4.79 1.98
N LEU A 232 1.50 5.84 1.81
CA LEU A 232 0.97 6.23 0.51
C LEU A 232 1.98 7.01 -0.35
N ASN A 233 3.11 7.43 0.23
CA ASN A 233 4.06 8.38 -0.38
C ASN A 233 3.36 9.65 -0.89
N THR A 234 2.33 10.11 -0.17
CA THR A 234 1.67 11.38 -0.47
C THR A 234 2.44 12.50 0.21
N ASN A 235 2.46 13.70 -0.40
CA ASN A 235 2.98 14.88 0.28
C ASN A 235 2.31 14.97 1.64
N LYS A 236 3.09 15.23 2.70
CA LYS A 236 2.53 15.52 4.01
C LYS A 236 1.60 16.70 3.83
N TYR A 237 0.30 16.45 3.76
CA TYR A 237 -0.69 17.48 3.98
C TYR A 237 -0.75 17.59 5.49
N PRO A 238 -0.05 18.55 6.12
CA PRO A 238 -0.30 18.79 7.52
C PRO A 238 -1.80 18.91 7.68
N ILE A 239 -2.35 18.26 8.72
CA ILE A 239 -3.62 18.73 9.21
C ILE A 239 -3.31 20.14 9.73
N VAL A 240 -3.66 21.14 8.90
CA VAL A 240 -3.65 22.55 9.26
C VAL A 240 -5.04 22.79 9.82
N TRP A 241 -5.08 23.15 11.09
CA TRP A 241 -6.30 23.32 11.83
C TRP A 241 -6.55 24.83 11.86
N GLU A 242 -7.45 25.34 11.03
CA GLU A 242 -7.77 26.77 11.07
C GLU A 242 -8.94 26.97 12.03
N THR A 243 -8.74 27.80 13.06
CA THR A 243 -9.82 28.27 13.93
C THR A 243 -10.90 28.93 13.08
N LYS A 244 -12.14 28.47 13.20
CA LYS A 244 -13.28 29.30 12.81
C LYS A 244 -13.38 30.39 13.86
N GLU A 245 -12.99 31.62 13.52
CA GLU A 245 -13.42 32.79 14.27
C GLU A 245 -14.96 32.81 14.26
N HIS A 246 -15.60 32.34 15.32
CA HIS A 246 -16.96 32.74 15.60
C HIS A 246 -16.90 34.21 16.01
N SER A 247 -17.13 35.09 15.04
CA SER A 247 -17.50 36.47 15.30
C SER A 247 -18.76 36.45 16.16
N ILE A 248 -18.58 36.69 17.45
CA ILE A 248 -19.67 37.08 18.34
C ILE A 248 -20.02 38.51 17.95
N GLU A 249 -21.06 38.68 17.14
CA GLU A 249 -21.86 39.91 17.06
C GLU A 249 -23.15 39.74 17.86
#